data_AF-A0ABC9IQV3-F1
#
_entry.id   AF-A0ABC9IQV3-F1
#
_cell.length_a   1.000
_cell.length_b   1.000
_cell.length_c   1.000
_cell.angle_alpha   90.00
_cell.angle_beta   90.00
_cell.angle_gamma   90.00
#
_symmetry.space_group_name_H-M   'P 1'
#
loop_
_entity.id
_entity.type
_entity.pdbx_description
1 polymer ?
#
loop_
_entity_poly.entity_id
_entity_poly.type
_entity_poly.pdbx_seq_one_letter_code
_entity_poly.pdbx_strand_id
1 'polypeptide(L)'
;MATTQGNARKLTAGEITLARLLYKNAVDYSRVRVHNGSYFPFGLQHEDTAVTPNGTLYFMPKHFQEDFATANAYDQHWFIHEMAHVWQYQLGMNVRLRGLASWAVSYQYSLPNYHLLSDYGMEAQASIIADYFYLTKFGRNGFQVITNYSGIIGPDIKKRYEWVLRAFLNNPKNRNTLS
;
A
#
# COMPACT_ATOMS: atom_id res chain seq x y z
N MET A 1 -19.13 -12.49 -10.27
CA MET A 1 -20.27 -11.65 -9.87
C MET A 1 -19.72 -10.32 -9.41
N ALA A 2 -20.35 -9.21 -9.80
CA ALA A 2 -19.91 -7.89 -9.38
C ALA A 2 -20.19 -7.67 -7.88
N THR A 3 -19.26 -7.03 -7.20
CA THR A 3 -19.33 -6.62 -5.80
C THR A 3 -20.11 -5.31 -5.72
N THR A 4 -21.37 -5.38 -5.30
CA THR A 4 -22.21 -4.19 -5.19
C THR A 4 -21.74 -3.25 -4.07
N GLN A 5 -22.06 -1.96 -4.18
CA GLN A 5 -21.75 -0.97 -3.16
C GLN A 5 -22.28 -1.39 -1.78
N GLY A 6 -21.47 -1.20 -0.75
CA GLY A 6 -21.73 -1.63 0.63
C GLY A 6 -21.32 -3.07 0.93
N ASN A 7 -20.94 -3.86 -0.09
CA ASN A 7 -20.49 -5.23 0.08
C ASN A 7 -18.96 -5.37 -0.03
N ALA A 8 -18.49 -6.58 0.24
CA ALA A 8 -17.07 -6.90 0.20
C ALA A 8 -16.82 -8.25 -0.47
N ARG A 9 -15.63 -8.38 -1.06
CA ARG A 9 -15.14 -9.62 -1.64
C ARG A 9 -13.82 -10.05 -1.03
N LYS A 10 -13.44 -11.31 -1.26
CA LYS A 10 -12.07 -11.78 -1.02
C LYS A 10 -11.13 -11.20 -2.07
N LEU A 11 -9.84 -11.23 -1.78
CA LEU A 11 -8.82 -10.97 -2.80
C LEU A 11 -8.95 -11.95 -3.97
N THR A 12 -8.73 -11.46 -5.19
CA THR A 12 -8.64 -12.31 -6.38
C THR A 12 -7.32 -13.09 -6.38
N ALA A 13 -7.22 -14.13 -7.21
CA ALA A 13 -5.95 -14.85 -7.38
C ALA A 13 -4.85 -13.94 -7.94
N GLY A 14 -5.21 -12.98 -8.81
CA GLY A 14 -4.29 -11.99 -9.36
C GLY A 14 -3.76 -11.04 -8.28
N GLU A 15 -4.64 -10.52 -7.43
CA GLU A 15 -4.27 -9.63 -6.32
C GLU A 15 -3.37 -10.31 -5.29
N ILE A 16 -3.69 -11.56 -4.94
CA ILE A 16 -2.82 -12.37 -4.07
C ILE A 16 -1.45 -12.56 -4.72
N THR A 17 -1.40 -12.83 -6.02
CA THR A 17 -0.14 -13.00 -6.76
C THR A 17 0.69 -11.71 -6.72
N LEU A 18 0.08 -10.54 -6.97
CA LEU A 18 0.77 -9.25 -6.89
C LEU A 18 1.30 -8.97 -5.49
N ALA A 19 0.45 -9.11 -4.46
CA ALA A 19 0.83 -8.82 -3.09
C ALA A 19 1.92 -9.79 -2.58
N ARG A 20 1.93 -11.05 -3.05
CA ARG A 20 2.96 -12.04 -2.70
C ARG A 20 4.36 -11.70 -3.21
N LEU A 21 4.47 -10.90 -4.28
CA LEU A 21 5.78 -10.43 -4.77
C LEU A 21 6.54 -9.64 -3.71
N LEU A 22 5.83 -8.92 -2.82
CA LEU A 22 6.40 -8.08 -1.79
C LEU A 22 6.29 -8.72 -0.40
N TYR A 23 5.06 -9.07 0.00
CA TYR A 23 4.76 -9.49 1.37
C TYR A 23 4.97 -10.99 1.61
N LYS A 24 5.23 -11.77 0.55
CA LYS A 24 5.47 -13.23 0.61
C LYS A 24 4.39 -13.95 1.43
N ASN A 25 4.78 -14.60 2.52
CA ASN A 25 3.89 -15.30 3.46
C ASN A 25 3.70 -14.52 4.77
N ALA A 26 4.05 -13.22 4.81
CA ALA A 26 3.89 -12.37 5.99
C ALA A 26 2.45 -11.90 6.20
N VAL A 27 1.61 -11.99 5.16
CA VAL A 27 0.19 -11.67 5.22
C VAL A 27 -0.62 -12.96 5.07
N ASP A 28 -1.59 -13.16 5.96
CA ASP A 28 -2.66 -14.13 5.76
C ASP A 28 -3.73 -13.51 4.84
N TYR A 29 -3.58 -13.76 3.56
CA TYR A 29 -4.47 -13.26 2.50
C TYR A 29 -5.91 -13.78 2.63
N SER A 30 -6.14 -14.91 3.30
CA SER A 30 -7.47 -15.49 3.44
C SER A 30 -8.41 -14.63 4.30
N ARG A 31 -7.82 -13.82 5.18
CA ARG A 31 -8.50 -12.90 6.10
C ARG A 31 -8.79 -11.54 5.47
N VAL A 32 -8.13 -11.23 4.36
CA VAL A 32 -8.25 -9.91 3.71
C VAL A 32 -9.54 -9.84 2.89
N ARG A 33 -10.20 -8.69 2.96
CA ARG A 33 -11.37 -8.34 2.16
C ARG A 33 -11.15 -6.99 1.51
N VAL A 34 -11.77 -6.81 0.35
CA VAL A 34 -11.85 -5.53 -0.36
C VAL A 34 -13.31 -5.10 -0.36
N HIS A 35 -13.59 -4.00 0.32
CA HIS A 35 -14.91 -3.42 0.46
C HIS A 35 -15.14 -2.39 -0.65
N ASN A 36 -16.29 -2.48 -1.31
CA ASN A 36 -16.80 -1.46 -2.21
C ASN A 36 -17.64 -0.46 -1.39
N GLY A 37 -16.99 0.41 -0.64
CA GLY A 37 -17.68 1.35 0.25
C GLY A 37 -16.81 1.92 1.37
N SER A 38 -17.39 2.89 2.06
CA SER A 38 -16.77 3.60 3.18
C SER A 38 -16.59 2.72 4.42
N TYR A 39 -15.48 2.92 5.13
CA TYR A 39 -15.33 2.43 6.50
C TYR A 39 -16.07 3.31 7.52
N PHE A 40 -16.06 4.62 7.31
CA PHE A 40 -16.67 5.57 8.25
C PHE A 40 -18.17 5.74 8.01
N PRO A 41 -18.99 5.86 9.07
CA PRO A 41 -20.42 6.11 8.93
C PRO A 41 -20.68 7.53 8.37
N PHE A 42 -21.91 7.75 7.93
CA PHE A 42 -22.41 9.07 7.51
C PHE A 42 -21.62 9.76 6.38
N GLY A 43 -20.91 9.00 5.54
CA GLY A 43 -20.17 9.55 4.40
C GLY A 43 -18.95 10.39 4.80
N LEU A 44 -18.40 10.17 6.00
CA LEU A 44 -17.22 10.90 6.48
C LEU A 44 -15.92 10.53 5.75
N GLN A 45 -15.91 9.44 4.98
CA GLN A 45 -14.79 9.09 4.11
C GLN A 45 -14.90 9.87 2.80
N HIS A 46 -13.85 10.63 2.47
CA HIS A 46 -13.78 11.40 1.23
C HIS A 46 -13.81 10.46 0.01
N GLU A 47 -14.51 10.85 -1.06
CA GLU A 47 -14.75 10.00 -2.23
C GLU A 47 -13.48 9.51 -2.94
N ASP A 48 -12.40 10.30 -2.85
CA ASP A 48 -11.09 9.99 -3.42
C ASP A 48 -10.11 9.35 -2.43
N THR A 49 -10.62 8.58 -1.48
CA THR A 49 -9.76 7.92 -0.47
C THR A 49 -10.05 6.43 -0.34
N ALA A 50 -9.01 5.70 0.06
CA ALA A 50 -9.09 4.35 0.57
C ALA A 50 -8.54 4.33 2.00
N VAL A 51 -9.01 3.39 2.82
CA VAL A 51 -8.50 3.19 4.17
C VAL A 51 -8.42 1.71 4.52
N THR A 52 -7.44 1.35 5.34
CA THR A 52 -7.22 -0.04 5.81
C THR A 52 -7.06 -0.11 7.34
N PRO A 53 -8.13 0.15 8.12
CA PRO A 53 -8.02 0.34 9.57
C PRO A 53 -7.99 -0.96 10.40
N ASN A 54 -8.35 -2.10 9.81
CA ASN A 54 -8.60 -3.35 10.52
C ASN A 54 -8.13 -4.59 9.75
N GLY A 55 -7.16 -4.43 8.84
CA GLY A 55 -6.62 -5.51 8.02
C GLY A 55 -7.46 -5.88 6.79
N THR A 56 -8.48 -5.08 6.47
CA THR A 56 -9.25 -5.16 5.23
C THR A 56 -9.34 -3.77 4.59
N LEU A 57 -9.47 -3.74 3.27
CA LEU A 57 -9.36 -2.52 2.46
C LEU A 57 -10.74 -1.94 2.18
N TYR A 58 -10.90 -0.63 2.30
CA TYR A 58 -12.14 0.10 2.02
C TYR A 58 -11.90 1.14 0.94
N PHE A 59 -12.23 0.80 -0.30
CA PHE A 59 -12.20 1.73 -1.42
C PHE A 59 -13.58 2.35 -1.60
N MET A 60 -13.63 3.67 -1.78
CA MET A 60 -14.86 4.32 -2.19
C MET A 60 -15.31 3.80 -3.57
N PRO A 61 -16.62 3.72 -3.85
CA PRO A 61 -17.13 3.06 -5.07
C PRO A 61 -16.54 3.57 -6.39
N LYS A 62 -16.15 4.85 -6.42
CA LYS A 62 -15.47 5.51 -7.55
C LYS A 62 -14.14 4.84 -7.92
N HIS A 63 -13.41 4.32 -6.93
CA HIS A 63 -12.07 3.74 -7.06
C HIS A 63 -12.03 2.24 -6.83
N PHE A 64 -13.16 1.63 -6.49
CA PHE A 64 -13.25 0.19 -6.32
C PHE A 64 -13.06 -0.53 -7.67
N GLN A 65 -12.25 -1.58 -7.67
CA GLN A 65 -12.06 -2.47 -8.81
C GLN A 65 -12.47 -3.90 -8.45
N GLU A 66 -13.09 -4.62 -9.38
CA GLU A 66 -13.39 -6.05 -9.20
C GLU A 66 -12.11 -6.90 -9.12
N ASP A 67 -11.07 -6.48 -9.83
CA ASP A 67 -9.74 -7.06 -9.76
C ASP A 67 -8.68 -5.98 -9.96
N PHE A 68 -8.03 -5.55 -8.87
CA PHE A 68 -6.96 -4.57 -8.93
C PHE A 68 -5.76 -5.09 -9.73
N ALA A 69 -5.59 -6.41 -9.87
CA ALA A 69 -4.45 -6.96 -10.61
C ALA A 69 -4.52 -6.71 -12.12
N THR A 70 -5.73 -6.46 -12.64
CA THR A 70 -5.97 -6.10 -14.04
C THR A 70 -6.24 -4.62 -14.24
N ALA A 71 -6.24 -3.82 -13.16
CA ALA A 71 -6.46 -2.38 -13.23
C ALA A 71 -5.24 -1.65 -13.83
N ASN A 72 -5.36 -0.33 -14.01
CA ASN A 72 -4.25 0.49 -14.48
C ASN A 72 -3.10 0.54 -13.46
N ALA A 73 -1.95 1.11 -13.85
CA ALA A 73 -0.76 1.13 -13.01
C ALA A 73 -0.93 1.95 -11.72
N TYR A 74 -1.75 3.00 -11.74
CA TYR A 74 -2.07 3.82 -10.56
C TYR A 74 -2.90 3.01 -9.55
N ASP A 75 -3.96 2.35 -10.00
CA ASP A 75 -4.83 1.54 -9.13
C ASP A 75 -4.09 0.33 -8.55
N GLN A 76 -3.20 -0.29 -9.32
CA GLN A 76 -2.32 -1.36 -8.81
C GLN A 76 -1.36 -0.84 -7.74
N HIS A 77 -0.79 0.35 -7.93
CA HIS A 77 0.07 0.99 -6.93
C HIS A 77 -0.71 1.30 -5.64
N TRP A 78 -1.89 1.90 -5.76
CA TRP A 78 -2.75 2.22 -4.62
C TRP A 78 -3.19 0.97 -3.86
N PHE A 79 -3.56 -0.10 -4.56
CA PHE A 79 -3.83 -1.40 -3.95
C PHE A 79 -2.65 -1.94 -3.14
N ILE A 80 -1.43 -1.84 -3.68
CA ILE A 80 -0.21 -2.28 -2.97
C ILE A 80 0.08 -1.42 -1.75
N HIS A 81 -0.17 -0.10 -1.81
CA HIS A 81 -0.10 0.81 -0.66
C HIS A 81 -1.06 0.36 0.45
N GLU A 82 -2.33 0.13 0.13
CA GLU A 82 -3.30 -0.36 1.12
C GLU A 82 -2.96 -1.76 1.66
N MET A 83 -2.39 -2.64 0.84
CA MET A 83 -1.87 -3.93 1.31
C MET A 83 -0.68 -3.78 2.27
N ALA A 84 0.09 -2.70 2.21
CA ALA A 84 1.13 -2.43 3.20
C ALA A 84 0.51 -2.17 4.58
N HIS A 85 -0.64 -1.49 4.64
CA HIS A 85 -1.38 -1.30 5.89
C HIS A 85 -1.98 -2.61 6.41
N VAL A 86 -2.43 -3.52 5.53
CA VAL A 86 -2.80 -4.88 5.95
C VAL A 86 -1.60 -5.59 6.59
N TRP A 87 -0.43 -5.52 5.96
CA TRP A 87 0.80 -6.11 6.47
C TRP A 87 1.20 -5.52 7.84
N GLN A 88 1.21 -4.20 7.97
CA GLN A 88 1.45 -3.49 9.23
C GLN A 88 0.46 -3.95 10.32
N TYR A 89 -0.84 -3.99 10.01
CA TYR A 89 -1.88 -4.44 10.93
C TYR A 89 -1.66 -5.88 11.40
N GLN A 90 -1.39 -6.80 10.49
CA GLN A 90 -1.19 -8.22 10.84
C GLN A 90 0.09 -8.47 11.64
N LEU A 91 1.10 -7.60 11.51
CA LEU A 91 2.29 -7.63 12.37
C LEU A 91 2.09 -6.96 13.74
N GLY A 92 0.93 -6.34 13.98
CA GLY A 92 0.54 -5.77 15.27
C GLY A 92 0.64 -4.24 15.37
N MET A 93 0.88 -3.55 14.26
CA MET A 93 0.89 -2.08 14.23
C MET A 93 -0.54 -1.53 14.34
N ASN A 94 -0.73 -0.50 15.17
CA ASN A 94 -2.04 0.14 15.32
C ASN A 94 -2.33 1.12 14.18
N VAL A 95 -2.93 0.61 13.10
CA VAL A 95 -3.32 1.40 11.92
C VAL A 95 -4.63 2.20 12.10
N ARG A 96 -5.40 1.96 13.18
CA ARG A 96 -6.71 2.61 13.41
C ARG A 96 -6.60 4.10 13.71
N LEU A 97 -5.47 4.53 14.27
CA LEU A 97 -5.28 5.89 14.78
C LEU A 97 -5.29 6.99 13.71
N ARG A 98 -5.30 6.67 12.41
CA ARG A 98 -5.15 7.68 11.35
C ARG A 98 -6.14 7.70 10.21
N GLY A 99 -7.12 6.79 10.13
CA GLY A 99 -8.22 6.97 9.18
C GLY A 99 -8.97 8.32 9.35
N LEU A 100 -8.82 8.98 10.52
CA LEU A 100 -9.37 10.31 10.83
C LEU A 100 -8.44 11.50 10.48
N ALA A 101 -7.17 11.26 10.13
CA ALA A 101 -6.14 12.31 9.98
C ALA A 101 -5.32 12.20 8.67
N SER A 102 -5.72 11.33 7.74
CA SER A 102 -5.02 11.11 6.46
C SER A 102 -4.87 12.37 5.60
N TRP A 103 -5.76 13.36 5.75
CA TRP A 103 -5.68 14.64 5.05
C TRP A 103 -4.56 15.57 5.57
N ALA A 104 -3.99 15.32 6.76
CA ALA A 104 -3.06 16.22 7.44
C ALA A 104 -1.59 15.72 7.45
N VAL A 105 -1.31 14.55 6.85
CA VAL A 105 0.04 13.97 6.84
C VAL A 105 0.72 14.32 5.52
N SER A 106 1.93 14.89 5.60
CA SER A 106 2.78 14.98 4.41
C SER A 106 3.20 13.57 4.01
N TYR A 107 2.76 13.14 2.83
CA TYR A 107 3.17 11.87 2.23
C TYR A 107 4.57 11.94 1.63
N GLN A 108 5.21 13.12 1.64
CA GLN A 108 6.53 13.29 1.06
C GLN A 108 7.60 12.59 1.89
N TYR A 109 8.52 11.91 1.21
CA TYR A 109 9.67 11.29 1.84
C TYR A 109 10.90 11.37 0.94
N SER A 110 12.08 11.20 1.53
CA SER A 110 13.35 11.05 0.81
C SER A 110 14.01 9.73 1.18
N LEU A 111 14.99 9.29 0.39
CA LEU A 111 15.67 8.00 0.55
C LEU A 111 17.18 8.20 0.76
N PRO A 112 17.60 8.76 1.92
CA PRO A 112 19.01 8.75 2.27
C PRO A 112 19.51 7.32 2.46
N ASN A 113 20.79 7.08 2.16
CA ASN A 113 21.42 5.76 2.20
C ASN A 113 21.67 5.23 3.63
N TYR A 114 21.35 5.98 4.68
CA TYR A 114 21.46 5.52 6.07
C TYR A 114 20.12 5.06 6.67
N HIS A 115 18.99 5.26 5.96
CA HIS A 115 17.70 4.79 6.44
C HIS A 115 17.38 3.34 6.01
N LEU A 116 16.57 2.70 6.85
CA LEU A 116 15.80 1.49 6.62
C LEU A 116 14.32 1.85 6.60
N LEU A 117 13.48 0.93 6.09
CA LEU A 117 12.03 1.10 6.09
C LEU A 117 11.47 1.44 7.49
N SER A 118 12.00 0.84 8.55
CA SER A 118 11.59 1.08 9.95
C SER A 118 11.83 2.52 10.43
N ASP A 119 12.67 3.29 9.76
CA ASP A 119 12.95 4.69 10.13
C ASP A 119 11.88 5.65 9.60
N TYR A 120 10.94 5.15 8.79
CA TYR A 120 9.86 5.93 8.20
C TYR A 120 8.56 5.74 8.99
N GLY A 121 7.73 6.78 9.01
CA GLY A 121 6.36 6.65 9.50
C GLY A 121 5.53 5.70 8.63
N MET A 122 4.46 5.14 9.22
CA MET A 122 3.55 4.15 8.62
C MET A 122 3.14 4.42 7.17
N GLU A 123 2.69 5.64 6.85
CA GLU A 123 2.27 6.04 5.50
C GLU A 123 3.44 6.06 4.51
N ALA A 124 4.59 6.61 4.94
CA ALA A 124 5.78 6.62 4.12
C ALA A 124 6.31 5.19 3.89
N GLN A 125 6.21 4.29 4.87
CA GLN A 125 6.52 2.88 4.65
C GLN A 125 5.63 2.27 3.55
N ALA A 126 4.33 2.52 3.61
CA ALA A 126 3.37 2.03 2.62
C ALA A 126 3.67 2.57 1.22
N SER A 127 3.93 3.88 1.10
CA SER A 127 4.30 4.52 -0.16
C SER A 127 5.64 4.01 -0.70
N ILE A 128 6.64 3.79 0.15
CA ILE A 128 7.96 3.25 -0.27
C ILE A 128 7.81 1.85 -0.86
N ILE A 129 7.00 0.98 -0.26
CA ILE A 129 6.74 -0.37 -0.76
C ILE A 129 5.98 -0.32 -2.09
N ALA A 130 4.96 0.52 -2.20
CA ALA A 130 4.17 0.68 -3.42
C ALA A 130 4.99 1.27 -4.58
N ASP A 131 5.83 2.25 -4.30
CA ASP A 131 6.74 2.85 -5.28
C ASP A 131 7.79 1.86 -5.78
N TYR A 132 8.34 1.03 -4.88
CA TYR A 132 9.24 -0.07 -5.28
C TYR A 132 8.54 -1.09 -6.19
N PHE A 133 7.29 -1.45 -5.88
CA PHE A 133 6.48 -2.29 -6.76
C PHE A 133 6.31 -1.67 -8.14
N TYR A 134 5.94 -0.39 -8.20
CA TYR A 134 5.76 0.32 -9.46
C TYR A 134 7.04 0.32 -10.29
N LEU A 135 8.16 0.72 -9.69
CA LEU A 135 9.47 0.74 -10.35
C LEU A 135 9.90 -0.64 -10.84
N THR A 136 9.51 -1.70 -10.11
CA THR A 136 9.84 -3.08 -10.48
C THR A 136 8.99 -3.59 -11.64
N LYS A 137 7.70 -3.24 -11.69
CA LYS A 137 6.74 -3.75 -12.68
C LYS A 137 6.67 -2.90 -13.95
N PHE A 138 6.66 -1.58 -13.80
CA PHE A 138 6.41 -0.62 -14.88
C PHE A 138 7.65 0.21 -15.25
N GLY A 139 8.71 0.15 -14.45
CA GLY A 139 9.91 0.96 -14.64
C GLY A 139 9.70 2.41 -14.20
N ARG A 140 10.44 3.33 -14.80
CA ARG A 140 10.44 4.76 -14.42
C ARG A 140 9.39 5.61 -15.15
N ASN A 141 8.81 5.10 -16.23
CA ASN A 141 7.86 5.86 -17.04
C ASN A 141 6.58 6.10 -16.23
N GLY A 142 6.20 7.36 -16.06
CA GLY A 142 5.00 7.74 -15.29
C GLY A 142 5.19 7.77 -13.77
N PHE A 143 6.37 7.36 -13.27
CA PHE A 143 6.63 7.27 -11.83
C PHE A 143 6.48 8.61 -11.11
N GLN A 144 6.92 9.71 -11.74
CA GLN A 144 6.85 11.06 -11.17
C GLN A 144 5.44 11.57 -10.89
N VAL A 145 4.41 10.96 -11.48
CA VAL A 145 3.00 11.33 -11.28
C VAL A 145 2.37 10.58 -10.10
N ILE A 146 3.00 9.49 -9.66
CA ILE A 146 2.44 8.54 -8.69
C ILE A 146 3.16 8.64 -7.34
N THR A 147 4.47 8.84 -7.37
CA THR A 147 5.31 8.85 -6.18
C THR A 147 5.21 10.14 -5.37
N ASN A 148 5.27 10.01 -4.05
CA ASN A 148 5.50 11.13 -3.13
C ASN A 148 6.99 11.36 -2.83
N TYR A 149 7.89 10.66 -3.54
CA TYR A 149 9.33 10.78 -3.36
C TYR A 149 9.84 12.17 -3.72
N SER A 150 10.58 12.78 -2.80
CA SER A 150 11.31 14.03 -2.99
C SER A 150 12.79 13.72 -3.23
N GLY A 151 13.25 13.93 -4.46
CA GLY A 151 14.63 13.75 -4.87
C GLY A 151 14.80 13.52 -6.37
N ILE A 152 16.01 13.15 -6.79
CA ILE A 152 16.34 12.92 -8.20
C ILE A 152 15.84 11.54 -8.62
N ILE A 153 14.93 11.51 -9.61
CA ILE A 153 14.48 10.27 -10.26
C ILE A 153 15.48 9.89 -11.35
N GLY A 154 16.61 9.32 -10.93
CA GLY A 154 17.72 8.90 -11.79
C GLY A 154 17.66 7.42 -12.21
N PRO A 155 18.63 6.94 -13.01
CA PRO A 155 18.78 5.51 -13.33
C PRO A 155 18.98 4.62 -12.09
N ASP A 156 19.47 5.18 -10.99
CA ASP A 156 19.75 4.51 -9.72
C ASP A 156 18.54 4.48 -8.76
N ILE A 157 17.41 5.11 -9.11
CA ILE A 157 16.27 5.27 -8.19
C ILE A 157 15.82 3.94 -7.60
N LYS A 158 15.67 2.90 -8.43
CA LYS A 158 15.26 1.56 -7.98
C LYS A 158 16.23 0.99 -6.94
N LYS A 159 17.55 1.19 -7.11
CA LYS A 159 18.57 0.73 -6.15
C LYS A 159 18.44 1.42 -4.79
N ARG A 160 18.00 2.67 -4.76
CA ARG A 160 17.74 3.40 -3.50
C ARG A 160 16.57 2.78 -2.74
N TYR A 161 15.49 2.43 -3.44
CA TYR A 161 14.38 1.67 -2.85
C TYR A 161 14.82 0.30 -2.37
N GLU A 162 15.58 -0.46 -3.17
CA GLU A 162 16.13 -1.77 -2.77
C GLU A 162 16.98 -1.65 -1.51
N TRP A 163 17.77 -0.59 -1.40
CA TRP A 163 18.57 -0.33 -0.20
C TRP A 163 17.68 -0.10 1.03
N VAL A 164 16.74 0.84 0.98
CA VAL A 164 15.85 1.13 2.13
C VAL A 164 15.00 -0.08 2.51
N LEU A 165 14.56 -0.86 1.52
CA LEU A 165 13.74 -2.05 1.71
C LEU A 165 14.53 -3.33 1.99
N ARG A 166 15.87 -3.30 2.03
CA ARG A 166 16.71 -4.52 2.12
C ARG A 166 16.31 -5.49 3.23
N ALA A 167 15.97 -4.97 4.42
CA ALA A 167 15.53 -5.78 5.54
C ALA A 167 14.14 -6.39 5.31
N PHE A 168 13.21 -5.60 4.77
CA PHE A 168 11.86 -6.02 4.40
C PHE A 168 11.86 -7.07 3.29
N LEU A 169 12.59 -6.83 2.18
CA LEU A 169 12.68 -7.74 1.05
C LEU A 169 13.33 -9.07 1.43
N ASN A 170 14.27 -9.05 2.38
CA ASN A 170 14.85 -10.25 2.94
C ASN A 170 13.78 -11.04 3.72
N ASN A 171 13.18 -10.42 4.75
CA ASN A 171 12.21 -11.08 5.62
C ASN A 171 11.05 -10.14 6.02
N PRO A 172 9.93 -10.14 5.27
CA PRO A 172 8.79 -9.28 5.59
C PRO A 172 8.03 -9.72 6.85
N LYS A 173 8.36 -10.86 7.47
CA LYS A 173 7.79 -11.27 8.78
C LYS A 173 8.52 -10.64 9.96
N ASN A 174 9.70 -10.06 9.76
CA ASN A 174 10.50 -9.51 10.84
C ASN A 174 9.86 -8.22 11.34
N ARG A 175 9.36 -8.21 12.59
CA ARG A 175 8.74 -7.02 13.19
C ARG A 175 9.70 -5.83 13.30
N ASN A 176 11.00 -6.06 13.31
CA ASN A 176 11.99 -4.97 13.36
C ASN A 176 12.05 -4.14 12.07
N THR A 177 11.29 -4.52 11.02
CA THR A 177 11.12 -3.68 9.82
C THR A 177 9.98 -2.67 9.96
N LEU A 178 9.28 -2.66 11.10
CA LEU A 178 8.29 -1.67 11.48
C LEU A 178 8.91 -0.64 12.43
N SER A 179 8.40 0.59 12.37
CA SER A 179 8.72 1.70 13.27
C SER A 179 8.03 1.54 14.62
#